data_AF-A0A819T763-F1
#
_entry.id   AF-A0A819T763-F1
#
_cell.length_a   1.000
_cell.length_b   1.000
_cell.length_c   1.000
_cell.angle_alpha   90.00
_cell.angle_beta   90.00
_cell.angle_gamma   90.00
#
_symmetry.space_group_name_H-M   'P 1'
#
loop_
_entity.id
_entity.type
_entity.pdbx_description
1 polymer ?
#
loop_
_entity_poly.entity_id
_entity_poly.type
_entity_poly.pdbx_seq_one_letter_code
_entity_poly.pdbx_strand_id
1 'polypeptide(L)'
;MPRNKIPDDMEGIVKYLLTKRYSYSAIQQELAGMNFTISRSTISCIANKVGKQRPLGLLNNQKPKFHRRRHVATPNIVRRIASYIRKENPPTIRLIAARCNISFGTVIIVIRDVIRAKCLKKKPVHQLNPAVIEKRRSRA
;
A
#
# COMPACT_ATOMS: atom_id res chain seq x y z
N MET A 1 17.41 -3.05 18.12
CA MET A 1 17.83 -4.30 17.46
C MET A 1 16.59 -5.15 17.17
N PRO A 2 16.31 -5.50 15.91
CA PRO A 2 15.27 -6.48 15.60
C PRO A 2 15.64 -7.82 16.24
N ARG A 3 14.71 -8.46 16.95
CA ARG A 3 14.94 -9.76 17.57
C ARG A 3 14.85 -10.85 16.51
N ASN A 4 15.73 -11.84 16.57
CA ASN A 4 15.68 -13.01 15.71
C ASN A 4 14.33 -13.73 15.88
N LYS A 5 13.73 -14.16 14.77
CA LYS A 5 12.48 -14.90 14.78
C LYS A 5 12.73 -16.25 15.47
N ILE A 6 11.86 -16.58 16.42
CA ILE A 6 11.85 -17.88 17.10
C ILE A 6 11.35 -18.94 16.09
N PRO A 7 11.97 -20.14 16.03
CA PRO A 7 11.46 -21.24 15.21
C PRO A 7 10.02 -21.59 15.61
N ASP A 8 9.16 -21.84 14.62
CA ASP A 8 7.73 -22.05 14.86
C ASP A 8 7.47 -23.33 15.70
N ASP A 9 8.30 -24.36 15.55
CA ASP A 9 8.24 -25.62 16.33
C ASP A 9 8.48 -25.37 17.83
N MET A 10 9.51 -24.57 18.13
CA MET A 10 9.88 -24.19 19.49
C MET A 10 8.77 -23.37 20.16
N GLU A 11 8.15 -22.45 19.40
CA GLU A 11 7.01 -21.68 19.88
C GLU A 11 5.81 -22.59 20.19
N GLY A 12 5.58 -23.64 19.40
CA GLY A 12 4.52 -24.64 19.61
C GLY A 12 4.69 -25.44 20.91
N ILE A 13 5.89 -25.96 21.16
CA ILE A 13 6.19 -26.73 22.39
C ILE A 13 6.00 -25.88 23.64
N VAL A 14 6.53 -24.64 23.63
CA VAL A 14 6.38 -23.71 24.76
C VAL A 14 4.91 -23.41 25.03
N LYS A 15 4.09 -23.19 23.99
CA LYS A 15 2.64 -22.97 24.13
C LYS A 15 1.93 -24.16 24.76
N TYR A 16 2.28 -25.38 24.36
CA TYR A 16 1.73 -26.61 24.93
C TYR A 16 2.05 -26.73 26.43
N LEU A 17 3.32 -26.54 26.81
CA LEU A 17 3.75 -26.62 28.21
C LEU A 17 3.12 -25.52 29.09
N LEU A 18 2.96 -24.31 28.56
CA LEU A 18 2.25 -23.22 29.24
C LEU A 18 0.77 -23.56 29.48
N THR A 19 0.13 -24.25 28.53
CA THR A 19 -1.27 -24.71 28.66
C THR A 19 -1.41 -25.75 29.77
N LYS A 20 -0.39 -26.61 29.94
CA LYS A 20 -0.30 -27.58 31.04
C LYS A 20 0.14 -26.95 32.38
N ARG A 21 0.28 -25.62 32.45
CA ARG A 21 0.65 -24.85 33.66
C ARG A 21 2.03 -25.18 34.24
N TYR A 22 2.98 -25.57 33.40
CA TYR A 22 4.36 -25.75 33.84
C TYR A 22 4.98 -24.41 34.28
N SER A 23 5.84 -24.45 35.30
CA SER A 23 6.62 -23.30 35.71
C SER A 23 7.67 -22.95 34.65
N TYR A 24 8.14 -21.70 34.61
CA TYR A 24 9.13 -21.29 33.60
C TYR A 24 10.45 -22.06 33.74
N SER A 25 10.82 -22.44 34.96
CA SER A 25 12.01 -23.26 35.20
C SER A 25 11.85 -24.67 34.63
N ALA A 26 10.69 -25.29 34.84
CA ALA A 26 10.40 -26.62 34.31
C ALA A 26 10.37 -26.63 32.78
N ILE A 27 9.82 -25.58 32.16
CA ILE A 27 9.82 -25.41 30.70
C ILE A 27 11.26 -25.36 30.16
N GLN A 28 12.17 -24.65 30.83
CA GLN A 28 13.57 -24.59 30.41
C GLN A 28 14.27 -25.95 30.53
N GLN A 29 13.97 -26.72 31.58
CA GLN A 29 14.53 -28.07 31.78
C GLN A 29 14.06 -29.04 30.70
N GLU A 30 12.75 -29.05 30.39
CA GLU A 30 12.17 -29.90 29.34
C GLU A 30 12.78 -29.59 27.96
N LEU A 31 12.92 -28.30 27.63
CA LEU A 31 13.51 -27.89 26.36
C LEU A 31 15.00 -28.17 26.28
N ALA A 32 15.73 -28.05 27.38
CA ALA A 32 17.13 -28.44 27.45
C ALA A 32 17.29 -29.95 27.17
N GLY A 33 16.38 -30.80 27.66
CA GLY A 33 16.33 -32.22 27.33
C GLY A 33 16.12 -32.52 25.84
N MET A 34 15.51 -31.59 25.10
CA MET A 34 15.29 -31.66 23.66
C MET A 34 16.37 -30.91 22.85
N ASN A 35 17.48 -30.51 23.47
CA ASN A 35 18.57 -29.72 22.89
C ASN A 35 18.18 -28.29 22.45
N PHE A 36 17.12 -27.71 23.00
CA PHE A 36 16.74 -26.31 22.78
C PHE A 36 17.14 -25.42 23.96
N THR A 37 17.86 -24.34 23.69
CA THR A 37 18.23 -23.34 24.70
C THR A 37 17.36 -22.09 24.57
N ILE A 38 16.51 -21.85 25.57
CA ILE A 38 15.60 -20.70 25.60
C ILE A 38 15.78 -19.89 26.87
N SER A 39 15.85 -18.56 26.73
CA SER A 39 15.85 -17.65 27.87
C SER A 39 14.46 -17.49 28.49
N ARG A 40 14.43 -17.28 29.81
CA ARG A 40 13.18 -17.02 30.55
C ARG A 40 12.39 -15.82 30.00
N SER A 41 13.08 -14.79 29.50
CA SER A 41 12.45 -13.62 28.87
C SER A 41 11.71 -13.98 27.57
N THR A 42 12.21 -14.98 26.83
CA THR A 42 11.58 -15.49 25.61
C THR A 42 10.30 -16.25 25.93
N ILE A 43 10.32 -17.12 26.95
CA ILE A 43 9.14 -17.83 27.46
C ILE A 43 8.07 -16.82 27.91
N SER A 44 8.47 -15.79 28.67
CA SER A 44 7.57 -14.70 29.09
C SER A 44 6.98 -13.95 27.90
N CYS A 45 7.76 -13.69 26.84
CA CYS A 45 7.26 -13.09 25.62
C CYS A 45 6.22 -13.98 24.92
N ILE A 46 6.45 -15.29 24.84
CA ILE A 46 5.51 -16.25 24.25
C ILE A 46 4.23 -16.32 25.09
N ALA A 47 4.34 -16.42 26.42
CA ALA A 47 3.19 -16.40 27.33
C ALA A 47 2.35 -15.12 27.15
N ASN A 48 3.01 -13.96 27.05
CA ASN A 48 2.36 -12.69 26.77
C ASN A 48 1.73 -12.64 25.37
N LYS A 49 2.35 -13.24 24.35
CA LYS A 49 1.73 -13.38 23.02
C LYS A 49 0.46 -14.23 23.10
N VAL A 50 0.47 -15.36 23.80
CA VAL A 50 -0.72 -16.21 24.00
C VAL A 50 -1.83 -15.43 24.71
N GLY A 51 -1.49 -14.68 25.77
CA GLY A 51 -2.44 -13.81 26.47
C GLY A 51 -3.01 -12.67 25.61
N LYS A 52 -2.17 -12.06 24.75
CA LYS A 52 -2.56 -10.99 23.81
C LYS A 52 -3.27 -11.51 22.55
N GLN A 53 -3.07 -12.78 22.20
CA GLN A 53 -3.74 -13.49 21.10
C GLN A 53 -5.06 -14.14 21.52
N ARG A 54 -5.45 -14.07 22.81
CA ARG A 54 -6.89 -14.11 23.13
C ARG A 54 -7.57 -13.14 22.17
N PRO A 55 -8.66 -13.50 21.50
CA PRO A 55 -9.33 -12.63 20.55
C PRO A 55 -9.97 -11.46 21.30
N LEU A 56 -9.13 -10.52 21.76
CA LEU A 56 -9.52 -9.19 22.15
C LEU A 56 -10.06 -8.44 20.94
N GLY A 57 -10.05 -8.99 19.72
CA GLY A 57 -10.86 -8.47 18.60
C GLY A 57 -12.37 -8.69 18.77
N LEU A 58 -12.79 -9.67 19.59
CA LEU A 58 -14.19 -9.87 19.99
C LEU A 58 -14.57 -9.08 21.25
N LEU A 59 -13.60 -8.79 22.15
CA LEU A 59 -13.82 -8.04 23.40
C LEU A 59 -13.51 -6.53 23.29
N ASN A 60 -12.51 -6.15 22.50
CA ASN A 60 -12.25 -4.79 22.09
C ASN A 60 -12.62 -4.70 20.61
N ASN A 61 -13.65 -3.92 20.27
CA ASN A 61 -14.15 -3.64 18.91
C ASN A 61 -13.13 -2.99 17.94
N GLN A 62 -11.86 -3.38 17.97
CA GLN A 62 -10.82 -2.87 17.09
C GLN A 62 -10.91 -3.62 15.76
N LYS A 63 -11.63 -3.01 14.82
CA LYS A 63 -11.69 -3.44 13.43
C LYS A 63 -10.26 -3.59 12.88
N PRO A 64 -9.98 -4.63 12.08
CA PRO A 64 -8.69 -4.79 11.42
C PRO A 64 -8.34 -3.50 10.65
N LYS A 65 -7.17 -2.91 10.97
CA LYS A 65 -6.68 -1.69 10.32
C LYS A 65 -6.20 -2.03 8.91
N PHE A 66 -7.11 -2.03 7.94
CA PHE A 66 -6.74 -2.12 6.53
C PHE A 66 -6.12 -0.78 6.08
N HIS A 67 -4.83 -0.77 5.79
CA HIS A 67 -4.19 0.35 5.11
C HIS A 67 -4.54 0.31 3.63
N ARG A 68 -5.71 0.85 3.26
CA ARG A 68 -6.05 1.08 1.86
C ARG A 68 -5.16 2.20 1.33
N ARG A 69 -4.34 1.92 0.32
CA ARG A 69 -3.59 2.96 -0.40
C ARG A 69 -4.58 3.98 -0.94
N ARG A 70 -4.37 5.27 -0.65
CA ARG A 70 -5.21 6.34 -1.21
C ARG A 70 -5.09 6.29 -2.73
N HIS A 71 -6.22 6.24 -3.41
CA HIS A 71 -6.25 6.25 -4.86
C HIS A 71 -5.71 7.60 -5.37
N VAL A 72 -4.70 7.58 -6.25
CA VAL A 72 -4.04 8.81 -6.74
C VAL A 72 -5.03 9.72 -7.49
N ALA A 73 -6.05 9.14 -8.11
CA ALA A 73 -7.13 9.86 -8.74
C ALA A 73 -8.26 10.16 -7.74
N THR A 74 -8.15 11.28 -7.03
CA THR A 74 -9.26 11.80 -6.21
C THR A 74 -10.36 12.37 -7.12
N PRO A 75 -11.62 12.46 -6.65
CA PRO A 75 -12.71 13.04 -7.45
C PRO A 75 -12.42 14.46 -7.94
N ASN A 76 -11.70 15.26 -7.15
CA ASN A 76 -11.30 16.62 -7.51
C ASN A 76 -10.31 16.61 -8.70
N ILE A 77 -9.30 15.74 -8.65
CA ILE A 77 -8.35 15.54 -9.74
C ILE A 77 -9.08 15.12 -11.02
N VAL A 78 -10.02 14.17 -10.92
CA VAL A 78 -10.80 13.71 -12.07
C VAL A 78 -11.60 14.86 -12.70
N ARG A 79 -12.26 15.70 -11.89
CA ARG A 79 -12.99 16.88 -12.36
C ARG A 79 -12.07 17.88 -13.06
N ARG A 80 -10.87 18.15 -12.51
CA ARG A 80 -9.87 19.04 -13.13
C ARG A 80 -9.38 18.48 -14.47
N ILE A 81 -9.08 17.19 -14.54
CA ILE A 81 -8.67 16.54 -15.79
C ILE A 81 -9.81 16.62 -16.83
N ALA A 82 -11.05 16.35 -16.42
CA ALA A 82 -12.21 16.43 -17.30
C ALA A 82 -12.45 17.85 -17.86
N SER A 83 -12.23 18.90 -17.05
CA SER A 83 -12.41 20.28 -17.50
C SER A 83 -11.36 20.72 -18.52
N TYR A 84 -10.16 20.15 -18.50
CA TYR A 84 -9.16 20.40 -19.55
C TYR A 84 -9.48 19.68 -20.85
N ILE A 85 -10.01 18.46 -20.78
CA ILE A 85 -10.28 17.61 -21.95
C ILE A 85 -11.51 18.06 -22.72
N ARG A 86 -12.53 18.59 -22.03
CA ARG A 86 -13.77 19.07 -22.67
C ARG A 86 -13.62 20.39 -23.43
N LYS A 87 -12.45 21.04 -23.39
CA LYS A 87 -12.19 22.24 -24.17
C LYS A 87 -12.06 21.90 -25.65
N GLU A 88 -12.51 22.79 -26.53
CA GLU A 88 -12.42 22.63 -28.00
C GLU A 88 -10.98 22.31 -28.46
N ASN A 89 -10.00 22.94 -27.83
CA ASN A 89 -8.56 22.68 -28.05
C ASN A 89 -7.90 22.27 -26.72
N PRO A 90 -7.92 20.98 -26.35
CA PRO A 90 -7.41 20.55 -25.06
C PRO A 90 -5.87 20.61 -25.03
N PRO A 91 -5.26 20.95 -23.88
CA PRO A 91 -3.82 20.87 -23.71
C PRO A 91 -3.32 19.43 -23.83
N THR A 92 -2.03 19.25 -24.12
CA THR A 92 -1.43 17.92 -24.19
C THR A 92 -1.49 17.21 -22.84
N ILE A 93 -1.53 15.88 -22.85
CA ILE A 93 -1.58 15.06 -21.63
C ILE A 93 -0.40 15.38 -20.69
N ARG A 94 0.79 15.63 -21.25
CA ARG A 94 1.97 16.06 -20.46
C ARG A 94 1.73 17.38 -19.73
N LEU A 95 1.08 18.34 -20.39
CA LEU A 95 0.79 19.64 -19.80
C LEU A 95 -0.35 19.55 -18.76
N ILE A 96 -1.34 18.69 -18.99
CA ILE A 96 -2.38 18.37 -17.98
C ILE A 96 -1.74 17.73 -16.75
N ALA A 97 -0.82 16.79 -16.93
CA ALA A 97 -0.08 16.13 -15.85
C ALA A 97 0.70 17.14 -15.00
N ALA A 98 1.44 18.06 -15.65
CA ALA A 98 2.15 19.14 -14.97
C ALA A 98 1.19 20.06 -14.19
N ARG A 99 0.07 20.49 -14.80
CA ARG A 99 -0.92 21.37 -14.14
C ARG A 99 -1.66 20.71 -12.98
N CYS A 100 -1.83 19.39 -13.03
CA CYS A 100 -2.47 18.64 -11.96
C CYS A 100 -1.49 18.13 -10.90
N ASN A 101 -0.18 18.26 -11.14
CA ASN A 101 0.92 17.70 -10.34
C ASN A 101 0.81 16.18 -10.15
N ILE A 102 0.62 15.46 -11.26
CA ILE A 102 0.39 14.00 -11.27
C ILE A 102 1.25 13.37 -12.36
N SER A 103 1.59 12.09 -12.20
CA SER A 103 2.28 11.34 -13.25
C SER A 103 1.46 11.28 -14.55
N PHE A 104 2.17 11.31 -15.68
CA PHE A 104 1.59 11.16 -17.01
C PHE A 104 0.77 9.86 -17.15
N GLY A 105 1.27 8.75 -16.61
CA GLY A 105 0.59 7.46 -16.64
C GLY A 105 -0.75 7.48 -15.90
N THR A 106 -0.81 8.13 -14.73
CA THR A 106 -2.07 8.28 -13.99
C THR A 106 -3.08 9.12 -14.78
N VAL A 107 -2.67 10.18 -15.47
CA VAL A 107 -3.59 10.96 -16.30
C VAL A 107 -4.15 10.11 -17.43
N ILE A 108 -3.34 9.29 -18.10
CA ILE A 108 -3.84 8.36 -19.14
C ILE A 108 -4.86 7.38 -18.57
N ILE A 109 -4.57 6.76 -17.42
CA ILE A 109 -5.48 5.84 -16.73
C ILE A 109 -6.80 6.53 -16.42
N VAL A 110 -6.76 7.74 -15.87
CA VAL A 110 -7.97 8.52 -15.56
C VAL A 110 -8.78 8.84 -16.81
N ILE A 111 -8.14 9.22 -17.92
CA ILE A 111 -8.81 9.54 -19.18
C ILE A 111 -9.50 8.30 -19.76
N ARG A 112 -8.80 7.17 -19.76
CA ARG A 112 -9.25 5.91 -20.36
C ARG A 112 -10.32 5.22 -19.53
N ASP A 113 -10.06 5.05 -18.23
CA ASP A 113 -10.83 4.13 -17.39
C ASP A 113 -11.95 4.85 -16.64
N VAL A 114 -11.71 6.11 -16.24
CA VAL A 114 -12.66 6.90 -15.44
C VAL A 114 -13.52 7.82 -16.31
N ILE A 115 -12.89 8.68 -17.10
CA ILE A 115 -13.60 9.64 -17.97
C ILE A 115 -14.14 8.94 -19.23
N ARG A 116 -13.54 7.82 -19.63
CA ARG A 116 -13.88 7.05 -20.83
C ARG A 116 -13.89 7.90 -22.11
N ALA A 117 -13.04 8.92 -22.16
CA ALA A 117 -12.90 9.74 -23.36
C ALA A 117 -12.07 8.97 -24.39
N LYS A 118 -12.57 8.90 -25.62
CA LYS A 118 -11.80 8.32 -26.74
C LYS A 118 -10.56 9.19 -26.97
N CYS A 119 -9.37 8.59 -26.84
CA CYS A 119 -8.13 9.24 -27.27
C CYS A 119 -8.17 9.35 -28.81
N LEU A 120 -8.51 10.54 -29.31
CA LEU A 120 -8.41 10.81 -30.74
C LEU A 120 -6.93 10.77 -31.13
N LYS A 121 -6.54 9.77 -31.92
CA LYS A 121 -5.23 9.77 -32.57
C LYS A 121 -5.18 10.99 -33.48
N LYS A 122 -4.16 11.83 -33.31
CA LYS A 122 -3.92 12.94 -34.23
C LYS A 122 -3.73 12.34 -35.63
N LYS A 123 -4.49 12.81 -36.62
CA LYS A 123 -4.21 12.46 -38.03
C LYS A 123 -2.76 12.84 -38.34
N PRO A 124 -1.99 12.03 -39.08
CA PRO A 124 -0.66 12.44 -39.52
C PRO A 124 -0.84 13.67 -40.42
N VAL A 125 -0.50 14.84 -39.89
CA VAL A 125 -0.53 16.10 -40.63
C VAL A 125 0.90 16.31 -41.10
N HIS A 126 1.15 16.09 -42.38
CA HIS A 126 2.39 16.54 -42.99
C HIS A 126 2.48 18.06 -42.78
N GLN A 127 3.42 18.45 -41.91
CA GLN A 127 3.88 19.80 -41.56
C GLN A 127 2.82 20.81 -41.06
N LEU A 128 3.06 21.38 -39.87
CA LEU A 128 2.26 22.50 -39.36
C LEU A 128 2.55 23.74 -40.21
N ASN A 129 1.49 24.43 -40.65
CA ASN A 129 1.62 25.73 -41.32
C ASN A 129 2.42 26.70 -40.41
N PRO A 130 3.43 27.42 -40.93
CA PRO A 130 4.28 28.34 -40.17
C PRO A 130 3.50 29.35 -39.32
N ALA A 131 2.36 29.87 -39.80
CA ALA A 131 1.51 30.78 -39.03
C ALA A 131 0.98 30.16 -37.71
N VAL A 132 0.72 28.85 -37.73
CA VAL A 132 0.25 28.10 -36.56
C VAL A 132 1.40 27.82 -35.57
N ILE A 133 2.64 27.71 -36.07
CA ILE A 133 3.84 27.58 -35.24
C ILE A 133 4.09 28.87 -34.47
N GLU A 134 4.02 30.02 -35.16
CA GLU A 134 4.25 31.33 -34.59
C GLU A 134 3.21 31.70 -33.52
N LYS A 135 1.93 31.44 -33.81
CA LYS A 135 0.80 31.64 -32.88
C LYS A 135 0.85 30.72 -31.64
N ARG A 136 1.60 29.62 -31.70
CA ARG A 136 1.84 28.75 -30.54
C ARG A 136 3.02 29.22 -29.70
N ARG A 137 4.06 29.79 -30.32
CA ARG A 137 5.21 30.38 -29.62
C ARG A 137 4.82 31.64 -28.85
N SER A 138 3.93 32.47 -29.40
CA SER A 138 3.44 33.68 -28.71
C SER A 138 2.50 33.40 -27.52
N ARG A 139 2.10 32.14 -27.29
CA ARG A 139 1.22 31.72 -26.20
C ARG A 139 1.94 30.96 -25.08
N ALA A 140 3.24 30.70 -25.26
CA ALA A 140 4.11 30.10 -24.25
C ALA A 140 4.69 31.20 -23.35
#